data_AF-A0A7J9W0S6-F1
#
_entry.id   AF-A0A7J9W0S6-F1
#
_cell.length_a   1.000
_cell.length_b   1.000
_cell.length_c   1.000
_cell.angle_alpha   90.00
_cell.angle_beta   90.00
_cell.angle_gamma   90.00
#
_symmetry.space_group_name_H-M   'P 1'
#
loop_
_entity.id
_entity.type
_entity.pdbx_description
1 polymer ?
#
loop_
_entity_poly.entity_id
_entity_poly.type
_entity_poly.pdbx_seq_one_letter_code
_entity_poly.pdbx_strand_id
1 'polypeptide(L)'
;MEATDESCTIGQRARTIRRRRGLSVEVAAGLAGISKGYLSLLERGHRRFERRGLLEDLAGALGCAVADLTGQPYLPTDRDTADALAELPELVVALYDTTPDDALDIPVRLVDQLVRAAAQANRHCEEARYALACRDLGVVLAELHTHAATGNTDTRRAALRGLVEGCVAAFGTTRKLGRTELAVQAARRAQEAARLLGDPAVTGFATLIGASGFSSLGARRAAADVLSGALVAIEPEADPASDDTGAAEAFGVMHLLSAQLAARKGRPDEADARISEAAGLAVHTGERNTLQWHFGPANVAAWSLAIGVETQRGPSRRPRRGRPRRTARATRPEGSRAVSALHSETLGRFRWLKNVECDDDAGVTIHTARAQLPTGLLVERVRDRTDLAVVFVTDLPGCEITLSTAQSAEWGAALVELPAP
;
A
#
# COMPACT_ATOMS: atom_id res chain seq x y z
N MET A 1 29.86 -3.06 1.60
CA MET A 1 29.59 -1.65 1.88
C MET A 1 28.25 -1.61 2.60
N GLU A 2 28.34 -1.57 3.92
CA GLU A 2 27.28 -1.89 4.88
C GLU A 2 26.09 -0.94 4.79
N ALA A 3 24.90 -1.48 5.01
CA ALA A 3 23.72 -0.70 5.37
C ALA A 3 23.99 0.01 6.71
N THR A 4 24.63 1.17 6.68
CA THR A 4 24.57 2.14 7.78
C THR A 4 23.08 2.42 8.03
N ASP A 5 22.63 1.89 9.15
CA ASP A 5 21.25 1.66 9.57
C ASP A 5 20.33 2.87 9.31
N GLU A 6 19.35 2.70 8.42
CA GLU A 6 18.36 3.72 8.04
C GLU A 6 17.67 4.36 9.27
N SER A 7 17.48 3.57 10.34
CA SER A 7 16.93 4.07 11.61
C SER A 7 17.90 5.01 12.34
N CYS A 8 19.20 4.74 12.30
CA CYS A 8 20.25 5.65 12.77
C CYS A 8 20.23 6.97 11.97
N THR A 9 20.03 6.91 10.66
CA THR A 9 19.95 8.12 9.81
C THR A 9 18.69 8.94 10.10
N ILE A 10 17.53 8.31 10.28
CA ILE A 10 16.28 9.00 10.65
C ILE A 10 16.42 9.67 12.03
N GLY A 11 16.95 8.93 13.02
CA GLY A 11 17.19 9.45 14.37
C GLY A 11 18.13 10.66 14.39
N GLN A 12 19.21 10.61 13.59
CA GLN A 12 20.15 11.72 13.45
C GLN A 12 19.50 12.96 12.80
N ARG A 13 18.66 12.80 11.77
CA ARG A 13 17.91 13.90 11.16
C ARG A 13 16.94 14.53 12.16
N ALA A 14 16.17 13.70 12.89
CA ALA A 14 15.27 14.17 13.94
C ALA A 14 16.01 15.00 15.00
N ARG A 15 17.15 14.49 15.49
CA ARG A 15 18.02 15.21 16.43
C ARG A 15 18.51 16.54 15.87
N THR A 16 18.90 16.57 14.60
CA THR A 16 19.39 17.76 13.92
C THR A 16 18.31 18.83 13.82
N ILE A 17 17.10 18.47 13.37
CA ILE A 17 15.95 19.37 13.27
C ILE A 17 15.58 19.90 14.66
N ARG A 18 15.47 19.01 15.67
CA ARG A 18 15.18 19.40 17.05
C ARG A 18 16.16 20.44 17.58
N ARG A 19 17.46 20.21 17.38
CA ARG A 19 18.53 21.13 17.80
C ARG A 19 18.45 22.48 17.09
N ARG A 20 18.21 22.48 15.78
CA ARG A 20 18.04 23.72 15.00
C ARG A 20 16.83 24.54 15.46
N ARG A 21 15.78 23.88 15.96
CA ARG A 21 14.61 24.53 16.56
C ARG A 21 14.78 24.93 18.03
N GLY A 22 15.92 24.65 18.65
CA GLY A 22 16.17 24.96 20.06
C GLY A 22 15.32 24.15 21.05
N LEU A 23 14.72 23.04 20.62
CA LEU A 23 13.88 22.20 21.49
C LEU A 23 14.73 21.27 22.35
N SER A 24 14.46 21.21 23.65
CA SER A 24 15.05 20.19 24.52
C SER A 24 14.47 18.81 24.18
N VAL A 25 15.19 17.73 24.53
CA VAL A 25 14.69 16.35 24.35
C VAL A 25 13.39 16.15 25.13
N GLU A 26 13.29 16.77 26.31
CA GLU A 26 12.11 16.71 27.18
C GLU A 26 10.87 17.31 26.50
N VAL A 27 11.02 18.52 25.96
CA VAL A 27 9.92 19.24 25.29
C VAL A 27 9.48 18.49 24.03
N ALA A 28 10.42 18.07 23.18
CA ALA A 28 10.10 17.34 21.96
C ALA A 28 9.42 15.99 22.25
N ALA A 29 9.89 15.26 23.27
CA ALA A 29 9.28 14.00 23.68
C ALA A 29 7.85 14.20 24.21
N GLY A 30 7.63 15.24 25.04
CA GLY A 30 6.31 15.60 25.53
C GLY A 30 5.33 15.96 24.41
N LEU A 31 5.77 16.75 23.42
CA LEU A 31 4.98 17.10 22.24
C LEU A 31 4.64 15.88 21.37
N ALA A 32 5.56 14.92 21.27
CA ALA A 32 5.37 13.67 20.51
C ALA A 32 4.63 12.59 21.31
N GLY A 33 4.25 12.85 22.57
CA GLY A 33 3.54 11.87 23.42
C GLY A 33 4.39 10.65 23.81
N ILE A 34 5.71 10.79 23.88
CA ILE A 34 6.64 9.71 24.24
C ILE A 34 7.54 10.08 25.41
N SER A 35 8.21 9.10 26.00
CA SER A 35 9.16 9.37 27.08
C SER A 35 10.47 9.98 26.55
N LYS A 36 11.08 10.87 27.33
CA LYS A 36 12.40 11.46 27.05
C LYS A 36 13.47 10.40 26.77
N GLY A 37 13.49 9.34 27.58
CA GLY A 37 14.43 8.23 27.42
C GLY A 37 14.25 7.51 26.08
N TYR A 38 13.00 7.31 25.66
CA TYR A 38 12.69 6.69 24.38
C TYR A 38 13.13 7.57 23.19
N LEU A 39 12.82 8.88 23.22
CA LEU A 39 13.31 9.80 22.18
C LEU A 39 14.85 9.84 22.11
N SER A 40 15.53 9.83 23.26
CA SER A 40 17.00 9.77 23.32
C SER A 40 17.58 8.51 22.68
N LEU A 41 16.92 7.36 22.84
CA LEU A 41 17.34 6.11 22.18
C LEU A 41 17.09 6.17 20.67
N LEU A 42 15.94 6.70 20.23
CA LEU A 42 15.62 6.89 18.81
C LEU A 42 16.63 7.81 18.12
N GLU A 43 16.94 8.96 18.72
CA GLU A 43 17.89 9.94 18.16
C GLU A 43 19.33 9.43 18.02
N ARG A 44 19.68 8.41 18.82
CA ARG A 44 21.00 7.76 18.79
C ARG A 44 21.02 6.49 17.92
N GLY A 45 19.88 6.09 17.35
CA GLY A 45 19.75 4.85 16.59
C GLY A 45 19.75 3.58 17.45
N HIS A 46 19.66 3.68 18.78
CA HIS A 46 19.56 2.51 19.66
C HIS A 46 18.13 1.91 19.71
N ARG A 47 17.15 2.63 19.18
CA ARG A 47 15.79 2.15 18.97
C ARG A 47 15.39 2.45 17.52
N ARG A 48 14.65 1.52 16.93
CA ARG A 48 14.15 1.65 15.56
C ARG A 48 12.80 2.35 15.51
N PHE A 49 12.55 2.87 14.32
CA PHE A 49 11.29 3.26 13.67
C PHE A 49 9.91 2.71 14.09
N GLU A 50 9.69 1.82 15.05
CA GLU A 50 8.71 0.70 14.96
C GLU A 50 7.25 0.95 14.53
N ARG A 51 6.73 2.17 14.48
CA ARG A 51 5.38 2.45 13.96
C ARG A 51 5.36 3.69 13.10
N ARG A 52 4.45 3.74 12.12
CA ARG A 52 4.32 4.92 11.25
C ARG A 52 3.74 6.10 12.03
N GLY A 53 2.79 5.84 12.93
CA GLY A 53 2.22 6.87 13.82
C GLY A 53 3.31 7.58 14.62
N LEU A 54 4.27 6.84 15.19
CA LEU A 54 5.39 7.42 15.95
C LEU A 54 6.23 8.41 15.12
N LEU A 55 6.52 8.08 13.86
CA LEU A 55 7.28 8.95 12.98
C LEU A 55 6.49 10.23 12.63
N GLU A 56 5.18 10.10 12.39
CA GLU A 56 4.28 11.22 12.13
C GLU A 56 4.12 12.12 13.37
N ASP A 57 3.98 11.55 14.55
CA ASP A 57 3.89 12.27 15.83
C ASP A 57 5.18 13.06 16.11
N LEU A 58 6.34 12.43 15.85
CA LEU A 58 7.64 13.09 15.97
C LEU A 58 7.81 14.22 14.94
N ALA A 59 7.43 14.00 13.68
CA ALA A 59 7.47 15.04 12.65
C ALA A 59 6.59 16.25 13.04
N GLY A 60 5.38 15.98 13.55
CA GLY A 60 4.48 17.01 14.07
C GLY A 60 5.08 17.78 15.25
N ALA A 61 5.64 17.08 16.24
CA ALA A 61 6.33 17.71 17.37
C ALA A 61 7.53 18.56 16.94
N LEU A 62 8.28 18.08 15.95
CA LEU A 62 9.43 18.77 15.36
C LEU A 62 9.04 19.82 14.32
N GLY A 63 7.76 19.96 13.96
CA GLY A 63 7.28 20.98 13.02
C GLY A 63 7.91 20.84 11.63
N CYS A 64 8.15 19.61 11.19
CA CYS A 64 8.72 19.30 9.88
C CYS A 64 7.85 18.26 9.15
N ALA A 65 8.09 18.07 7.86
CA ALA A 65 7.45 16.99 7.13
C ALA A 65 8.06 15.64 7.54
N VAL A 66 7.29 14.56 7.39
CA VAL A 66 7.84 13.19 7.52
C VAL A 66 8.98 12.97 6.52
N ALA A 67 8.88 13.60 5.34
CA ALA A 67 9.92 13.61 4.31
C ALA A 67 11.28 14.14 4.83
N ASP A 68 11.28 15.13 5.73
CA ASP A 68 12.52 15.68 6.30
C ASP A 68 13.20 14.66 7.24
N LEU A 69 12.40 13.82 7.90
CA LEU A 69 12.89 12.76 8.77
C LEU A 69 13.36 11.53 7.99
N THR A 70 12.67 11.18 6.91
CA THR A 70 13.02 10.04 6.05
C THR A 70 14.09 10.37 5.02
N GLY A 71 14.27 11.65 4.69
CA GLY A 71 15.20 12.11 3.66
C GLY A 71 14.63 12.08 2.24
N GLN A 72 13.31 12.22 2.11
CA GLN A 72 12.65 12.30 0.81
C GLN A 72 12.72 13.73 0.22
N PRO A 73 12.73 13.88 -1.12
CA PRO A 73 12.77 12.81 -2.12
C PRO A 73 14.15 12.14 -2.16
N TYR A 74 14.18 10.82 -2.31
CA TYR A 74 15.43 10.07 -2.39
C TYR A 74 16.13 10.41 -3.72
N LEU A 75 17.46 10.56 -3.68
CA LEU A 75 18.26 10.41 -4.90
C LEU A 75 18.05 8.98 -5.42
N PRO A 76 17.82 8.78 -6.73
CA PRO A 76 17.67 7.45 -7.29
C PRO A 76 18.85 6.56 -6.91
N THR A 77 18.55 5.43 -6.27
CA THR A 77 19.55 4.43 -5.91
C THR A 77 19.79 3.41 -7.03
N ASP A 78 18.93 3.43 -8.05
CA ASP A 78 18.88 2.49 -9.16
C ASP A 78 18.39 3.21 -10.43
N ARG A 79 18.65 2.58 -11.58
CA ARG A 79 18.28 3.09 -12.90
C ARG A 79 16.77 3.20 -13.07
N ASP A 80 16.01 2.21 -12.60
CA ASP A 80 14.55 2.18 -12.79
C ASP A 80 13.87 3.39 -12.12
N THR A 81 14.32 3.75 -10.92
CA THR A 81 13.86 4.96 -10.22
C THR A 81 14.29 6.24 -10.94
N ALA A 82 15.51 6.28 -11.49
CA ALA A 82 16.00 7.44 -12.24
C ALA A 82 15.19 7.66 -13.52
N ASP A 83 14.93 6.59 -14.27
CA ASP A 83 14.11 6.61 -15.49
C ASP A 83 12.69 7.07 -15.17
N ALA A 84 12.09 6.57 -14.07
CA ALA A 84 10.76 7.02 -13.65
C ALA A 84 10.71 8.51 -13.28
N LEU A 85 11.75 9.04 -12.61
CA LEU A 85 11.83 10.48 -12.33
C LEU A 85 12.00 11.32 -13.60
N ALA A 86 12.64 10.78 -14.65
CA ALA A 86 12.84 11.48 -15.92
C ALA A 86 11.52 11.67 -16.70
N GLU A 87 10.54 10.80 -16.50
CA GLU A 87 9.20 10.89 -17.12
C GLU A 87 8.27 11.89 -16.40
N LEU A 88 8.60 12.34 -15.19
CA LEU A 88 7.72 13.21 -14.39
C LEU A 88 7.49 14.63 -14.90
N PRO A 89 8.44 15.34 -15.54
CA PRO A 89 8.26 16.75 -15.90
C PRO A 89 7.01 17.02 -16.74
N GLU A 90 6.71 16.17 -17.72
CA GLU A 90 5.50 16.29 -18.55
C GLU A 90 4.22 16.05 -17.75
N LEU A 91 4.23 15.02 -16.89
CA LEU A 91 3.12 14.72 -15.99
C LEU A 91 2.86 15.87 -15.00
N VAL A 92 3.92 16.53 -14.50
CA VAL A 92 3.79 17.70 -13.62
C VAL A 92 3.04 18.80 -14.33
N VAL A 93 3.45 19.15 -15.55
CA VAL A 93 2.77 20.20 -16.32
C VAL A 93 1.30 19.84 -16.52
N ALA A 94 0.98 18.64 -16.98
CA ALA A 94 -0.41 18.22 -17.22
C ALA A 94 -1.29 18.26 -15.95
N LEU A 95 -0.74 17.92 -14.78
CA LEU A 95 -1.51 17.93 -13.52
C LEU A 95 -1.80 19.35 -12.99
N TYR A 96 -0.93 20.32 -13.30
CA TYR A 96 -1.09 21.70 -12.86
C TYR A 96 -1.80 22.59 -13.89
N ASP A 97 -1.52 22.38 -15.17
CA ASP A 97 -2.00 23.24 -16.25
C ASP A 97 -3.44 22.91 -16.67
N THR A 98 -3.81 21.61 -16.69
CA THR A 98 -5.09 21.21 -17.27
C THR A 98 -6.25 21.25 -16.29
N THR A 99 -7.30 22.00 -16.61
CA THR A 99 -8.60 22.03 -15.92
C THR A 99 -9.67 21.28 -16.72
N PRO A 100 -10.80 20.87 -16.11
CA PRO A 100 -11.86 20.13 -16.82
C PRO A 100 -12.50 20.86 -18.00
N ASP A 101 -12.36 22.18 -18.05
CA ASP A 101 -12.92 23.03 -19.11
C ASP A 101 -11.89 23.35 -20.20
N ASP A 102 -10.63 22.90 -20.04
CA ASP A 102 -9.58 23.13 -21.02
C ASP A 102 -9.66 22.12 -22.17
N ALA A 103 -9.68 22.65 -23.39
CA ALA A 103 -9.61 21.88 -24.62
C ALA A 103 -8.34 22.25 -25.37
N LEU A 104 -7.56 21.26 -25.76
CA LEU A 104 -6.41 21.47 -26.62
C LEU A 104 -6.87 21.84 -28.04
N ASP A 105 -6.24 22.84 -28.64
CA ASP A 105 -6.49 23.25 -30.04
C ASP A 105 -5.61 22.44 -31.02
N ILE A 106 -5.57 21.12 -30.83
CA ILE A 106 -4.87 20.17 -31.70
C ILE A 106 -5.70 18.88 -31.86
N PRO A 107 -5.49 18.10 -32.94
CA PRO A 107 -6.10 16.79 -33.06
C PRO A 107 -5.67 15.88 -31.91
N VAL A 108 -6.64 15.30 -31.20
CA VAL A 108 -6.41 14.34 -30.10
C VAL A 108 -6.77 12.92 -30.52
N ARG A 109 -6.18 11.91 -29.86
CA ARG A 109 -6.50 10.49 -30.07
C ARG A 109 -7.96 10.22 -29.74
N LEU A 110 -8.50 9.11 -30.26
CA LEU A 110 -9.85 8.67 -29.91
C LEU A 110 -9.97 8.33 -28.41
N VAL A 111 -11.11 8.68 -27.80
CA VAL A 111 -11.34 8.47 -26.36
C VAL A 111 -11.08 7.03 -25.91
N ASP A 112 -11.45 6.03 -26.73
CA ASP A 112 -11.22 4.63 -26.40
C ASP A 112 -9.74 4.26 -26.33
N GLN A 113 -8.89 4.89 -27.15
CA GLN A 113 -7.45 4.69 -27.10
C GLN A 113 -6.87 5.28 -25.81
N LEU A 114 -7.36 6.45 -25.42
CA LEU A 114 -6.93 7.16 -24.22
C LEU A 114 -7.37 6.44 -22.94
N VAL A 115 -8.60 5.95 -22.88
CA VAL A 115 -9.10 5.13 -21.76
C VAL A 115 -8.26 3.86 -21.60
N ARG A 116 -7.93 3.18 -22.72
CA ARG A 116 -7.02 2.02 -22.68
C ARG A 116 -5.61 2.39 -22.20
N ALA A 117 -5.09 3.55 -22.60
CA ALA A 117 -3.77 4.03 -22.17
C ALA A 117 -3.75 4.33 -20.67
N ALA A 118 -4.78 5.00 -20.14
CA ALA A 118 -4.93 5.26 -18.70
C ALA A 118 -4.99 3.95 -17.89
N ALA A 119 -5.77 2.97 -18.35
CA ALA A 119 -5.84 1.65 -17.71
C ALA A 119 -4.50 0.89 -17.78
N GLN A 120 -3.74 1.03 -18.87
CA GLN A 120 -2.40 0.45 -19.00
C GLN A 120 -1.40 1.12 -18.04
N ALA A 121 -1.45 2.44 -17.90
CA ALA A 121 -0.64 3.17 -16.92
C ALA A 121 -0.95 2.72 -15.48
N ASN A 122 -2.23 2.51 -15.15
CA ASN A 122 -2.64 2.01 -13.84
C ASN A 122 -2.08 0.60 -13.56
N ARG A 123 -2.16 -0.32 -14.55
CA ARG A 123 -1.50 -1.64 -14.45
C ARG A 123 0.01 -1.54 -14.30
N HIS A 124 0.68 -0.66 -15.03
CA HIS A 124 2.13 -0.46 -14.86
C HIS A 124 2.49 0.06 -13.46
N CYS A 125 1.67 0.95 -12.90
CA CYS A 125 1.84 1.42 -11.52
C CYS A 125 1.70 0.26 -10.52
N GLU A 126 0.70 -0.61 -10.69
CA GLU A 126 0.50 -1.83 -9.90
C GLU A 126 1.67 -2.82 -10.04
N GLU A 127 2.23 -2.97 -11.23
CA GLU A 127 3.42 -3.81 -11.49
C GLU A 127 4.73 -3.17 -11.00
N ALA A 128 4.67 -2.00 -10.37
CA ALA A 128 5.82 -1.17 -9.96
C ALA A 128 6.75 -0.77 -11.13
N ARG A 129 6.23 -0.74 -12.36
CA ARG A 129 6.93 -0.27 -13.57
C ARG A 129 6.69 1.24 -13.76
N TYR A 130 7.15 2.02 -12.80
CA TYR A 130 6.83 3.45 -12.70
C TYR A 130 7.23 4.29 -13.92
N ALA A 131 8.37 3.98 -14.56
CA ALA A 131 8.75 4.65 -15.80
C ALA A 131 7.71 4.44 -16.92
N LEU A 132 7.23 3.20 -17.08
CA LEU A 132 6.17 2.90 -18.05
C LEU A 132 4.80 3.44 -17.63
N ALA A 133 4.54 3.55 -16.33
CA ALA A 133 3.30 4.15 -15.83
C ALA A 133 3.23 5.66 -16.10
N CYS A 134 4.37 6.36 -16.07
CA CYS A 134 4.43 7.80 -16.33
C CYS A 134 4.62 8.16 -17.79
N ARG A 135 5.22 7.28 -18.60
CA ARG A 135 5.45 7.53 -20.02
C ARG A 135 4.16 7.92 -20.74
N ASP A 136 4.17 9.09 -21.39
CA ASP A 136 3.02 9.66 -22.13
C ASP A 136 1.77 9.94 -21.28
N LEU A 137 1.81 9.72 -19.96
CA LEU A 137 0.63 9.88 -19.11
C LEU A 137 0.16 11.35 -19.06
N GLY A 138 1.09 12.31 -19.09
CA GLY A 138 0.73 13.73 -19.14
C GLY A 138 -0.08 14.09 -20.38
N VAL A 139 0.36 13.61 -21.56
CA VAL A 139 -0.36 13.80 -22.82
C VAL A 139 -1.72 13.11 -22.79
N VAL A 140 -1.77 11.86 -22.31
CA VAL A 140 -3.03 11.11 -22.19
C VAL A 140 -4.05 11.87 -21.34
N LEU A 141 -3.62 12.43 -20.19
CA LEU A 141 -4.49 13.23 -19.34
C LEU A 141 -4.99 14.49 -20.06
N ALA A 142 -4.11 15.23 -20.75
CA ALA A 142 -4.50 16.45 -21.46
C ALA A 142 -5.50 16.18 -22.62
N GLU A 143 -5.29 15.09 -23.36
CA GLU A 143 -6.23 14.69 -24.42
C GLU A 143 -7.58 14.19 -23.86
N LEU A 144 -7.57 13.48 -22.73
CA LEU A 144 -8.80 13.09 -22.04
C LEU A 144 -9.58 14.32 -21.54
N HIS A 145 -8.88 15.35 -21.03
CA HIS A 145 -9.51 16.63 -20.67
C HIS A 145 -10.21 17.27 -21.87
N THR A 146 -9.58 17.26 -23.04
CA THR A 146 -10.19 17.77 -24.29
C THR A 146 -11.50 17.04 -24.62
N HIS A 147 -11.53 15.71 -24.51
CA HIS A 147 -12.77 14.93 -24.69
C HIS A 147 -13.80 15.17 -23.60
N ALA A 148 -13.37 15.40 -22.35
CA ALA A 148 -14.27 15.75 -21.27
C ALA A 148 -14.95 17.11 -21.54
N ALA A 149 -14.20 18.11 -22.01
CA ALA A 149 -14.71 19.45 -22.30
C ALA A 149 -15.63 19.50 -23.54
N THR A 150 -15.28 18.79 -24.61
CA THR A 150 -15.90 18.98 -25.94
C THR A 150 -16.73 17.79 -26.43
N GLY A 151 -16.58 16.62 -25.82
CA GLY A 151 -17.25 15.40 -26.25
C GLY A 151 -18.77 15.40 -26.02
N ASN A 152 -19.47 14.56 -26.78
CA ASN A 152 -20.87 14.24 -26.47
C ASN A 152 -20.99 13.53 -25.12
N THR A 153 -22.21 13.30 -24.64
CA THR A 153 -22.47 12.69 -23.32
C THR A 153 -21.68 11.42 -23.05
N ASP A 154 -21.60 10.49 -24.02
CA ASP A 154 -20.92 9.21 -23.82
C ASP A 154 -19.40 9.35 -23.89
N THR A 155 -18.89 10.13 -24.85
CA THR A 155 -17.46 10.47 -24.94
C THR A 155 -16.97 11.19 -23.68
N ARG A 156 -17.74 12.17 -23.19
CA ARG A 156 -17.44 12.89 -21.95
C ARG A 156 -17.41 11.94 -20.75
N ARG A 157 -18.38 11.04 -20.63
CA ARG A 157 -18.41 10.03 -19.55
C ARG A 157 -17.21 9.11 -19.59
N ALA A 158 -16.85 8.60 -20.77
CA ALA A 158 -15.68 7.74 -20.96
C ALA A 158 -14.37 8.48 -20.63
N ALA A 159 -14.25 9.73 -21.07
CA ALA A 159 -13.09 10.58 -20.80
C ALA A 159 -12.92 10.86 -19.30
N LEU A 160 -14.00 11.20 -18.59
CA LEU A 160 -13.96 11.41 -17.14
C LEU A 160 -13.55 10.15 -16.38
N ARG A 161 -14.03 8.96 -16.79
CA ARG A 161 -13.56 7.68 -16.22
C ARG A 161 -12.06 7.46 -16.48
N GLY A 162 -11.60 7.70 -17.70
CA GLY A 162 -10.18 7.62 -18.06
C GLY A 162 -9.30 8.60 -17.27
N LEU A 163 -9.78 9.83 -17.03
CA LEU A 163 -9.07 10.83 -16.22
C LEU A 163 -8.88 10.34 -14.79
N VAL A 164 -9.92 9.77 -14.17
CA VAL A 164 -9.80 9.23 -12.82
C VAL A 164 -8.79 8.10 -12.78
N GLU A 165 -8.84 7.15 -13.71
CA GLU A 165 -7.91 6.02 -13.75
C GLU A 165 -6.45 6.46 -14.00
N GLY A 166 -6.23 7.39 -14.92
CA GLY A 166 -4.91 7.98 -15.17
C GLY A 166 -4.39 8.75 -13.95
N CYS A 167 -5.26 9.47 -13.24
CA CYS A 167 -4.89 10.17 -12.01
C CYS A 167 -4.61 9.20 -10.84
N VAL A 168 -5.26 8.03 -10.78
CA VAL A 168 -4.93 6.96 -9.82
C VAL A 168 -3.51 6.43 -10.10
N ALA A 169 -3.15 6.19 -11.36
CA ALA A 169 -1.81 5.79 -11.76
C ALA A 169 -0.75 6.85 -11.41
N ALA A 170 -1.06 8.12 -11.70
CA ALA A 170 -0.20 9.26 -11.36
C ALA A 170 -0.02 9.39 -9.84
N PHE A 171 -1.10 9.27 -9.06
CA PHE A 171 -1.06 9.29 -7.59
C PHE A 171 -0.15 8.19 -7.06
N GLY A 172 -0.36 6.94 -7.49
CA GLY A 172 0.43 5.80 -7.05
C GLY A 172 1.90 5.98 -7.35
N THR A 173 2.23 6.34 -8.59
CA THR A 173 3.62 6.49 -9.03
C THR A 173 4.33 7.64 -8.31
N THR A 174 3.75 8.83 -8.31
CA THR A 174 4.36 10.03 -7.71
C THR A 174 4.51 9.90 -6.20
N ARG A 175 3.58 9.23 -5.52
CA ARG A 175 3.71 8.89 -4.09
C ARG A 175 4.91 7.98 -3.85
N LYS A 176 5.09 6.93 -4.66
CA LYS A 176 6.22 5.99 -4.51
C LYS A 176 7.57 6.62 -4.80
N LEU A 177 7.62 7.57 -5.72
CA LEU A 177 8.80 8.38 -6.01
C LEU A 177 9.06 9.51 -4.99
N GLY A 178 8.25 9.60 -3.93
CA GLY A 178 8.42 10.60 -2.86
C GLY A 178 7.98 12.01 -3.24
N ARG A 179 7.21 12.19 -4.33
CA ARG A 179 6.62 13.46 -4.76
C ARG A 179 5.21 13.62 -4.18
N THR A 180 5.12 13.72 -2.85
CA THR A 180 3.84 13.68 -2.12
C THR A 180 2.88 14.80 -2.53
N GLU A 181 3.36 16.02 -2.75
CA GLU A 181 2.51 17.14 -3.18
C GLU A 181 1.92 16.91 -4.57
N LEU A 182 2.71 16.33 -5.48
CA LEU A 182 2.26 15.97 -6.82
C LEU A 182 1.22 14.83 -6.77
N ALA A 183 1.39 13.87 -5.86
CA ALA A 183 0.38 12.84 -5.61
C ALA A 183 -0.94 13.48 -5.15
N VAL A 184 -0.89 14.41 -4.20
CA VAL A 184 -2.10 15.14 -3.75
C VAL A 184 -2.75 15.91 -4.89
N GLN A 185 -1.97 16.51 -5.79
CA GLN A 185 -2.51 17.18 -6.97
C GLN A 185 -3.20 16.19 -7.92
N ALA A 186 -2.61 15.03 -8.19
CA ALA A 186 -3.25 13.97 -8.96
C ALA A 186 -4.57 13.50 -8.33
N ALA A 187 -4.59 13.34 -7.00
CA ALA A 187 -5.82 12.98 -6.28
C ALA A 187 -6.92 14.05 -6.41
N ARG A 188 -6.55 15.34 -6.36
CA ARG A 188 -7.52 16.44 -6.56
C ARG A 188 -8.14 16.40 -7.96
N ARG A 189 -7.33 16.14 -8.99
CA ARG A 189 -7.82 15.99 -10.38
C ARG A 189 -8.75 14.78 -10.52
N ALA A 190 -8.42 13.65 -9.90
CA ALA A 190 -9.32 12.50 -9.84
C ALA A 190 -10.66 12.84 -9.17
N GLN A 191 -10.65 13.55 -8.04
CA GLN A 191 -11.87 13.95 -7.33
C GLN A 191 -12.74 14.88 -8.15
N GLU A 192 -12.13 15.83 -8.86
CA GLU A 192 -12.82 16.74 -9.77
C GLU A 192 -13.51 15.99 -10.92
N ALA A 193 -12.79 15.10 -11.59
CA ALA A 193 -13.35 14.27 -12.66
C ALA A 193 -14.44 13.31 -12.16
N ALA A 194 -14.24 12.68 -10.99
CA ALA A 194 -15.23 11.80 -10.39
C ALA A 194 -16.53 12.53 -10.00
N ARG A 195 -16.41 13.75 -9.45
CA ARG A 195 -17.57 14.60 -9.14
C ARG A 195 -18.38 14.95 -10.39
N LEU A 196 -17.71 15.27 -11.49
CA LEU A 196 -18.38 15.55 -12.77
C LEU A 196 -19.02 14.29 -13.38
N LEU A 197 -18.42 13.13 -13.15
CA LEU A 197 -18.94 11.84 -13.62
C LEU A 197 -20.19 11.39 -12.85
N GLY A 198 -20.25 11.66 -11.55
CA GLY A 198 -21.39 11.30 -10.68
C GLY A 198 -21.51 9.80 -10.39
N ASP A 199 -20.45 9.03 -10.63
CA ASP A 199 -20.40 7.58 -10.38
C ASP A 199 -19.97 7.31 -8.92
N PRO A 200 -20.76 6.58 -8.11
CA PRO A 200 -20.46 6.33 -6.70
C PRO A 200 -19.15 5.56 -6.48
N ALA A 201 -18.87 4.53 -7.28
CA ALA A 201 -17.67 3.73 -7.16
C ALA A 201 -16.42 4.57 -7.45
N VAL A 202 -16.43 5.28 -8.56
CA VAL A 202 -15.32 6.14 -8.99
C VAL A 202 -15.10 7.28 -7.99
N THR A 203 -16.17 7.86 -7.44
CA THR A 203 -16.11 8.89 -6.39
C THR A 203 -15.49 8.34 -5.11
N GLY A 204 -15.83 7.12 -4.72
CA GLY A 204 -15.25 6.44 -3.55
C GLY A 204 -13.74 6.24 -3.70
N PHE A 205 -13.27 5.70 -4.85
CA PHE A 205 -11.84 5.52 -5.10
C PHE A 205 -11.07 6.85 -5.22
N ALA A 206 -11.65 7.87 -5.85
CA ALA A 206 -11.05 9.20 -5.90
C ALA A 206 -10.92 9.82 -4.50
N THR A 207 -11.91 9.63 -3.63
CA THR A 207 -11.86 10.06 -2.23
C THR A 207 -10.79 9.30 -1.45
N LEU A 208 -10.69 7.99 -1.64
CA LEU A 208 -9.68 7.14 -1.01
C LEU A 208 -8.25 7.65 -1.28
N ILE A 209 -7.92 7.98 -2.53
CA ILE A 209 -6.59 8.52 -2.87
C ILE A 209 -6.38 9.93 -2.33
N GLY A 210 -7.42 10.77 -2.28
CA GLY A 210 -7.37 12.08 -1.64
C GLY A 210 -7.06 11.99 -0.15
N ALA A 211 -7.77 11.14 0.58
CA ALA A 211 -7.54 10.89 2.01
C ALA A 211 -6.15 10.27 2.26
N SER A 212 -5.69 9.39 1.38
CA SER A 212 -4.34 8.83 1.40
C SER A 212 -3.26 9.90 1.19
N GLY A 213 -3.51 10.86 0.30
CA GLY A 213 -2.66 12.03 0.09
C GLY A 213 -2.56 12.92 1.33
N PHE A 214 -3.68 13.27 1.95
CA PHE A 214 -3.69 14.03 3.21
C PHE A 214 -2.96 13.30 4.34
N SER A 215 -3.12 11.98 4.43
CA SER A 215 -2.40 11.15 5.39
C SER A 215 -0.88 11.24 5.18
N SER A 216 -0.44 11.26 3.92
CA SER A 216 0.98 11.37 3.56
C SER A 216 1.58 12.74 3.90
N LEU A 217 0.76 13.80 3.89
CA LEU A 217 1.14 15.15 4.35
C LEU A 217 1.07 15.32 5.88
N GLY A 218 0.72 14.27 6.63
CA GLY A 218 0.53 14.36 8.08
C GLY A 218 -0.81 14.97 8.51
N ALA A 219 -1.68 15.36 7.56
CA ALA A 219 -3.01 15.92 7.79
C ALA A 219 -4.05 14.83 8.15
N ARG A 220 -3.73 13.98 9.13
CA ARG A 220 -4.53 12.82 9.56
C ARG A 220 -5.96 13.16 9.97
N ARG A 221 -6.20 14.35 10.51
CA ARG A 221 -7.55 14.82 10.85
C ARG A 221 -8.38 15.04 9.59
N ALA A 222 -7.87 15.80 8.63
CA ALA A 222 -8.53 16.04 7.36
C ALA A 222 -8.79 14.73 6.59
N ALA A 223 -7.82 13.81 6.59
CA ALA A 223 -7.99 12.48 5.99
C ALA A 223 -9.16 11.70 6.63
N ALA A 224 -9.26 11.70 7.96
CA ALA A 224 -10.34 11.04 8.68
C ALA A 224 -11.70 11.71 8.42
N ASP A 225 -11.77 13.04 8.47
CA ASP A 225 -13.01 13.79 8.27
C ASP A 225 -13.59 13.55 6.86
N VAL A 226 -12.74 13.58 5.83
CA VAL A 226 -13.12 13.29 4.43
C VAL A 226 -13.61 11.85 4.28
N LEU A 227 -12.91 10.86 4.85
CA LEU A 227 -13.34 9.47 4.78
C LEU A 227 -14.66 9.24 5.53
N SER A 228 -14.84 9.84 6.71
CA SER A 228 -16.08 9.71 7.46
C SER A 228 -17.29 10.22 6.66
N GLY A 229 -17.16 11.38 6.01
CA GLY A 229 -18.22 11.90 5.14
C GLY A 229 -18.48 10.99 3.93
N ALA A 230 -17.42 10.50 3.28
CA ALA A 230 -17.56 9.66 2.10
C ALA A 230 -18.14 8.27 2.39
N LEU A 231 -17.80 7.67 3.55
CA LEU A 231 -18.39 6.41 3.99
C LEU A 231 -19.92 6.54 4.15
N VAL A 232 -20.40 7.62 4.76
CA VAL A 232 -21.84 7.89 4.88
C VAL A 232 -22.49 8.10 3.50
N ALA A 233 -21.81 8.81 2.60
CA ALA A 233 -22.35 9.13 1.29
C ALA A 233 -22.48 7.92 0.35
N ILE A 234 -21.53 6.97 0.40
CA ILE A 234 -21.51 5.81 -0.49
C ILE A 234 -22.32 4.62 0.05
N GLU A 235 -22.56 4.54 1.36
CA GLU A 235 -23.25 3.41 2.02
C GLU A 235 -24.56 2.99 1.33
N PRO A 236 -25.46 3.90 0.90
CA PRO A 236 -26.70 3.51 0.21
C PRO A 236 -26.49 2.81 -1.14
N GLU A 237 -25.36 3.07 -1.80
CA GLU A 237 -25.01 2.55 -3.12
C GLU A 237 -24.11 1.29 -3.01
N ALA A 238 -23.59 1.00 -1.82
CA ALA A 238 -22.58 -0.03 -1.58
C ALA A 238 -23.20 -1.44 -1.42
N ASP A 239 -24.04 -1.87 -2.36
CA ASP A 239 -24.64 -3.21 -2.35
C ASP A 239 -23.62 -4.29 -2.77
N PRO A 240 -23.19 -5.18 -1.85
CA PRO A 240 -22.22 -6.22 -2.20
C PRO A 240 -22.84 -7.41 -2.95
N ALA A 241 -24.16 -7.45 -3.13
CA ALA A 241 -24.88 -8.46 -3.91
C ALA A 241 -25.25 -7.98 -5.33
N SER A 242 -24.96 -6.73 -5.66
CA SER A 242 -25.13 -6.16 -7.01
C SER A 242 -24.25 -6.86 -8.05
N ASP A 243 -24.68 -6.87 -9.31
CA ASP A 243 -23.86 -7.33 -10.45
C ASP A 243 -22.61 -6.44 -10.63
N ASP A 244 -22.74 -5.13 -10.39
CA ASP A 244 -21.62 -4.19 -10.31
C ASP A 244 -21.32 -3.89 -8.84
N THR A 245 -20.24 -4.50 -8.33
CA THR A 245 -19.79 -4.36 -6.94
C THR A 245 -18.89 -3.15 -6.70
N GLY A 246 -18.65 -2.28 -7.70
CA GLY A 246 -17.66 -1.22 -7.60
C GLY A 246 -17.84 -0.27 -6.42
N ALA A 247 -19.09 0.07 -6.07
CA ALA A 247 -19.39 0.93 -4.91
C ALA A 247 -19.10 0.21 -3.58
N ALA A 248 -19.44 -1.08 -3.47
CA ALA A 248 -19.12 -1.91 -2.32
C ALA A 248 -17.61 -2.13 -2.16
N GLU A 249 -16.87 -2.27 -3.26
CA GLU A 249 -15.41 -2.33 -3.26
C GLU A 249 -14.79 -1.03 -2.74
N ALA A 250 -15.21 0.11 -3.27
CA ALA A 250 -14.72 1.42 -2.83
C ALA A 250 -15.04 1.67 -1.35
N PHE A 251 -16.26 1.35 -0.91
CA PHE A 251 -16.68 1.43 0.49
C PHE A 251 -15.80 0.56 1.39
N GLY A 252 -15.56 -0.69 1.00
CA GLY A 252 -14.71 -1.61 1.72
C GLY A 252 -13.26 -1.15 1.86
N VAL A 253 -12.63 -0.65 0.78
CA VAL A 253 -11.26 -0.13 0.86
C VAL A 253 -11.19 1.15 1.70
N MET A 254 -12.21 2.02 1.66
CA MET A 254 -12.28 3.20 2.54
C MET A 254 -12.38 2.80 4.02
N HIS A 255 -13.09 1.73 4.36
CA HIS A 255 -13.08 1.16 5.70
C HIS A 255 -11.67 0.72 6.13
N LEU A 256 -10.91 0.08 5.23
CA LEU A 256 -9.53 -0.35 5.53
C LEU A 256 -8.59 0.84 5.79
N LEU A 257 -8.69 1.92 4.99
CA LEU A 257 -7.91 3.13 5.23
C LEU A 257 -8.34 3.83 6.54
N SER A 258 -9.64 3.87 6.82
CA SER A 258 -10.18 4.40 8.09
C SER A 258 -9.66 3.60 9.29
N ALA A 259 -9.59 2.27 9.18
CA ALA A 259 -9.01 1.41 10.20
C ALA A 259 -7.53 1.72 10.46
N GLN A 260 -6.74 1.94 9.40
CA GLN A 260 -5.34 2.35 9.54
C GLN A 260 -5.20 3.71 10.23
N LEU A 261 -6.05 4.69 9.92
CA LEU A 261 -6.04 5.99 10.58
C LEU A 261 -6.41 5.90 12.06
N ALA A 262 -7.40 5.07 12.41
CA ALA A 262 -7.78 4.79 13.79
C ALA A 262 -6.64 4.11 14.57
N ALA A 263 -5.97 3.13 13.95
CA ALA A 263 -4.81 2.45 14.54
C ALA A 263 -3.67 3.43 14.85
N ARG A 264 -3.31 4.31 13.91
CA ARG A 264 -2.28 5.34 14.10
C ARG A 264 -2.64 6.36 15.19
N LYS A 265 -3.93 6.54 15.50
CA LYS A 265 -4.42 7.39 16.60
C LYS A 265 -4.50 6.66 17.95
N GLY A 266 -4.06 5.40 18.03
CA GLY A 266 -4.17 4.60 19.25
C GLY A 266 -5.61 4.21 19.60
N ARG A 267 -6.48 4.06 18.59
CA ARG A 267 -7.88 3.63 18.74
C ARG A 267 -8.10 2.24 18.14
N PRO A 268 -7.58 1.19 18.78
CA PRO A 268 -7.54 -0.12 18.17
C PRO A 268 -8.93 -0.78 18.06
N ASP A 269 -9.87 -0.43 18.95
CA ASP A 269 -11.23 -0.98 18.89
C ASP A 269 -12.04 -0.36 17.73
N GLU A 270 -11.80 0.93 17.44
CA GLU A 270 -12.33 1.60 16.23
C GLU A 270 -11.72 0.97 14.96
N ALA A 271 -10.42 0.66 14.97
CA ALA A 271 -9.77 -0.04 13.87
C ALA A 271 -10.35 -1.44 13.62
N ASP A 272 -10.56 -2.22 14.69
CA ASP A 272 -11.16 -3.57 14.62
C ASP A 272 -12.60 -3.53 14.06
N ALA A 273 -13.40 -2.53 14.45
CA ALA A 273 -14.73 -2.33 13.91
C ALA A 273 -14.70 -2.05 12.40
N ARG A 274 -13.81 -1.15 11.95
CA ARG A 274 -13.65 -0.82 10.53
C ARG A 274 -13.17 -2.01 9.68
N ILE A 275 -12.24 -2.83 10.19
CA ILE A 275 -11.84 -4.08 9.53
C ILE A 275 -13.03 -5.03 9.40
N SER A 276 -13.87 -5.13 10.44
CA SER A 276 -15.02 -6.04 10.46
C SER A 276 -16.06 -5.68 9.40
N GLU A 277 -16.33 -4.38 9.21
CA GLU A 277 -17.18 -3.89 8.12
C GLU A 277 -16.62 -4.28 6.74
N ALA A 278 -15.34 -4.00 6.50
CA ALA A 278 -14.67 -4.38 5.24
C ALA A 278 -14.69 -5.89 5.01
N ALA A 279 -14.53 -6.70 6.05
CA ALA A 279 -14.60 -8.16 5.97
C ALA A 279 -16.01 -8.66 5.62
N GLY A 280 -17.05 -8.00 6.14
CA GLY A 280 -18.46 -8.30 5.82
C GLY A 280 -18.74 -8.13 4.33
N LEU A 281 -18.29 -7.03 3.74
CA LEU A 281 -18.40 -6.75 2.30
C LEU A 281 -17.60 -7.77 1.49
N ALA A 282 -16.33 -7.99 1.85
CA ALA A 282 -15.41 -8.87 1.11
C ALA A 282 -15.89 -10.32 1.01
N VAL A 283 -16.62 -10.83 2.01
CA VAL A 283 -17.23 -12.18 1.97
C VAL A 283 -18.25 -12.31 0.85
N HIS A 284 -18.97 -11.24 0.52
CA HIS A 284 -20.03 -11.23 -0.48
C HIS A 284 -19.49 -10.83 -1.86
N THR A 285 -18.65 -9.80 -1.93
CA THR A 285 -18.08 -9.33 -3.20
C THR A 285 -17.08 -10.32 -3.80
N GLY A 286 -16.40 -11.12 -2.96
CA GLY A 286 -15.28 -11.97 -3.37
C GLY A 286 -14.01 -11.16 -3.66
N GLU A 287 -13.05 -11.78 -4.35
CA GLU A 287 -11.84 -11.10 -4.82
C GLU A 287 -12.16 -10.26 -6.06
N ARG A 288 -11.94 -8.95 -5.96
CA ARG A 288 -12.20 -7.96 -7.01
C ARG A 288 -10.99 -7.05 -7.20
N ASN A 289 -10.94 -6.35 -8.32
CA ASN A 289 -9.78 -5.54 -8.67
C ASN A 289 -10.14 -4.24 -9.42
N THR A 290 -11.24 -3.59 -9.03
CA THR A 290 -11.59 -2.29 -9.60
C THR A 290 -10.46 -1.28 -9.36
N LEU A 291 -10.04 -0.61 -10.43
CA LEU A 291 -8.95 0.38 -10.44
C LEU A 291 -7.63 -0.11 -9.79
N GLN A 292 -7.33 -1.41 -9.86
CA GLN A 292 -6.12 -2.02 -9.29
C GLN A 292 -6.03 -1.98 -7.75
N TRP A 293 -7.16 -1.88 -7.04
CA TRP A 293 -7.21 -1.84 -5.57
C TRP A 293 -7.34 -3.19 -4.87
N HIS A 294 -7.54 -4.28 -5.62
CA HIS A 294 -7.60 -5.65 -5.10
C HIS A 294 -8.53 -5.84 -3.90
N PHE A 295 -9.75 -5.30 -3.91
CA PHE A 295 -10.64 -5.46 -2.76
C PHE A 295 -11.14 -6.91 -2.66
N GLY A 296 -10.99 -7.53 -1.48
CA GLY A 296 -11.43 -8.89 -1.24
C GLY A 296 -10.85 -9.49 0.04
N PRO A 297 -11.23 -10.74 0.38
CA PRO A 297 -10.81 -11.39 1.62
C PRO A 297 -9.29 -11.42 1.84
N ALA A 298 -8.50 -11.66 0.78
CA ALA A 298 -7.05 -11.68 0.86
C ALA A 298 -6.47 -10.32 1.25
N ASN A 299 -6.98 -9.24 0.66
CA ASN A 299 -6.53 -7.88 0.95
C ASN A 299 -6.94 -7.45 2.36
N VAL A 300 -8.18 -7.74 2.79
CA VAL A 300 -8.63 -7.48 4.16
C VAL A 300 -7.71 -8.17 5.19
N ALA A 301 -7.27 -9.41 4.92
CA ALA A 301 -6.32 -10.11 5.78
C ALA A 301 -4.95 -9.41 5.83
N ALA A 302 -4.44 -8.91 4.69
CA ALA A 302 -3.19 -8.16 4.63
C ALA A 302 -3.25 -6.84 5.43
N TRP A 303 -4.34 -6.07 5.28
CA TRP A 303 -4.58 -4.85 6.06
C TRP A 303 -4.72 -5.14 7.55
N SER A 304 -5.39 -6.24 7.92
CA SER A 304 -5.55 -6.64 9.33
C SER A 304 -4.20 -6.90 10.00
N LEU A 305 -3.28 -7.57 9.31
CA LEU A 305 -1.92 -7.79 9.82
C LEU A 305 -1.16 -6.48 10.01
N ALA A 306 -1.22 -5.62 9.00
CA ALA A 306 -0.63 -4.28 9.02
C ALA A 306 -1.13 -3.43 10.20
N ILE A 307 -2.44 -3.46 10.47
CA ILE A 307 -3.08 -2.75 11.57
C ILE A 307 -2.71 -3.36 12.93
N GLY A 308 -2.57 -4.68 13.02
CA GLY A 308 -2.05 -5.36 14.21
C GLY A 308 -0.67 -4.82 14.63
N VAL A 309 0.25 -4.70 13.65
CA VAL A 309 1.59 -4.12 13.89
C VAL A 309 1.50 -2.69 14.42
N GLU A 310 0.68 -1.84 13.79
CA GLU A 310 0.53 -0.43 14.22
C GLU A 310 -0.12 -0.32 15.60
N THR A 311 -1.02 -1.24 15.97
CA THR A 311 -1.64 -1.28 17.31
C THR A 311 -0.82 -2.01 18.36
N GLN A 312 0.36 -2.54 17.99
CA GLN A 312 1.22 -3.39 18.83
C GLN A 312 0.51 -4.63 19.40
N ARG A 313 -0.60 -5.02 18.78
CA ARG A 313 -1.27 -6.30 19.00
C ARG A 313 -0.64 -7.24 17.97
N GLY A 314 0.23 -8.17 18.38
CA GLY A 314 0.85 -9.14 17.47
C GLY A 314 -0.17 -9.93 16.62
N PRO A 315 0.24 -10.86 15.73
CA PRO A 315 -0.66 -11.59 14.81
C PRO A 315 -1.76 -12.47 15.48
N SER A 316 -1.98 -12.33 16.79
CA SER A 316 -2.77 -13.19 17.67
C SER A 316 -4.30 -13.05 17.55
N ARG A 317 -4.85 -12.21 16.66
CA ARG A 317 -6.30 -12.11 16.46
C ARG A 317 -6.71 -12.65 15.09
N ARG A 318 -6.78 -13.99 14.99
CA ARG A 318 -7.70 -14.63 14.04
C ARG A 318 -9.14 -14.22 14.41
N PRO A 319 -10.00 -13.86 13.45
CA PRO A 319 -11.44 -13.78 13.73
C PRO A 319 -11.91 -15.15 14.25
N ARG A 320 -12.64 -15.17 15.36
CA ARG A 320 -13.32 -16.37 15.87
C ARG A 320 -14.40 -16.77 14.86
N ARG A 321 -14.07 -17.62 13.89
CA ARG A 321 -15.02 -18.39 13.08
C ARG A 321 -14.55 -19.85 13.01
N GLY A 322 -15.53 -20.77 13.10
CA GLY A 322 -15.34 -22.18 13.39
C GLY A 322 -14.41 -22.95 12.44
N ARG A 323 -13.97 -24.13 12.91
CA ARG A 323 -13.12 -25.08 12.18
C ARG A 323 -13.51 -25.18 10.69
N PRO A 324 -12.59 -24.94 9.75
CA PRO A 324 -12.85 -25.28 8.37
C PRO A 324 -12.89 -26.80 8.22
N ARG A 325 -14.00 -27.33 7.69
CA ARG A 325 -14.02 -28.68 7.10
C ARG A 325 -13.02 -28.69 5.94
N ARG A 326 -12.19 -29.72 5.86
CA ARG A 326 -11.27 -29.94 4.73
C ARG A 326 -12.13 -30.11 3.47
N THR A 327 -12.19 -29.10 2.63
CA THR A 327 -12.71 -29.21 1.26
C THR A 327 -11.61 -28.82 0.27
N ALA A 328 -11.51 -29.69 -0.74
CA ALA A 328 -10.80 -29.67 -2.02
C ALA A 328 -9.66 -28.66 -2.29
N ARG A 329 -8.60 -29.25 -2.86
CA ARG A 329 -7.45 -28.67 -3.59
C ARG A 329 -7.79 -27.34 -4.30
N ALA A 330 -7.35 -26.22 -3.74
CA ALA A 330 -7.37 -24.93 -4.41
C ALA A 330 -6.19 -24.84 -5.39
N THR A 331 -6.49 -24.65 -6.66
CA THR A 331 -5.53 -24.23 -7.70
C THR A 331 -5.05 -22.80 -7.40
N ARG A 332 -3.76 -22.53 -7.63
CA ARG A 332 -3.10 -21.22 -7.40
C ARG A 332 -3.79 -20.12 -8.23
N PRO A 333 -4.11 -18.94 -7.65
CA PRO A 333 -4.37 -17.75 -8.44
C PRO A 333 -3.05 -17.14 -8.93
N GLU A 334 -2.92 -16.96 -10.24
CA GLU A 334 -1.92 -16.07 -10.83
C GLU A 334 -2.25 -14.63 -10.37
N GLY A 335 -1.38 -14.02 -9.54
CA GLY A 335 -1.65 -12.66 -9.03
C GLY A 335 -0.97 -12.27 -7.70
N SER A 336 -0.32 -13.20 -6.99
CA SER A 336 0.24 -12.91 -5.65
C SER A 336 1.40 -11.90 -5.60
N ARG A 337 1.87 -11.38 -6.74
CA ARG A 337 2.88 -10.31 -6.81
C ARG A 337 2.26 -8.90 -6.69
N ALA A 338 0.98 -8.73 -7.04
CA ALA A 338 0.33 -7.43 -7.23
C ALA A 338 -0.13 -6.73 -5.93
N VAL A 339 -0.48 -7.49 -4.88
CA VAL A 339 -0.90 -6.93 -3.57
C VAL A 339 0.19 -6.03 -2.95
N SER A 340 1.44 -6.18 -3.39
CA SER A 340 2.64 -5.54 -2.83
C SER A 340 2.81 -4.05 -3.18
N ALA A 341 2.30 -3.56 -4.33
CA ALA A 341 2.71 -2.24 -4.84
C ALA A 341 2.07 -1.06 -4.10
N LEU A 342 0.75 -1.04 -3.89
CA LEU A 342 0.11 0.01 -3.07
C LEU A 342 0.49 -0.10 -1.59
N HIS A 343 0.71 -1.34 -1.10
CA HIS A 343 0.98 -1.67 0.30
C HIS A 343 2.42 -1.45 0.78
N SER A 344 3.37 -1.06 -0.07
CA SER A 344 4.79 -1.04 0.33
C SER A 344 5.17 -0.06 1.45
N GLU A 345 4.30 0.86 1.89
CA GLU A 345 4.56 1.62 3.13
C GLU A 345 4.36 0.77 4.40
N THR A 346 3.39 -0.17 4.37
CA THR A 346 3.12 -1.08 5.48
C THR A 346 3.88 -2.40 5.33
N LEU A 347 4.06 -2.88 4.08
CA LEU A 347 4.85 -4.07 3.74
C LEU A 347 6.35 -3.81 3.54
N GLY A 348 6.79 -2.55 3.37
CA GLY A 348 8.20 -2.18 3.25
C GLY A 348 9.06 -2.60 4.45
N ARG A 349 8.41 -2.98 5.54
CA ARG A 349 9.05 -3.60 6.72
C ARG A 349 9.12 -5.11 6.73
N PHE A 350 8.29 -5.80 5.96
CA PHE A 350 8.37 -7.26 5.88
C PHE A 350 9.58 -7.74 5.08
N ARG A 351 10.28 -6.83 4.38
CA ARG A 351 11.60 -7.10 3.78
C ARG A 351 12.74 -7.18 4.83
N TRP A 352 12.50 -6.77 6.09
CA TRP A 352 13.53 -6.57 7.13
C TRP A 352 13.44 -7.48 8.37
N LEU A 353 12.44 -8.36 8.50
CA LEU A 353 12.35 -9.35 9.58
C LEU A 353 13.39 -10.49 9.46
N LYS A 354 14.62 -10.18 9.02
CA LYS A 354 15.69 -11.14 8.79
C LYS A 354 16.76 -11.18 9.88
N ASN A 355 16.79 -10.23 10.80
CA ASN A 355 17.76 -10.22 11.90
C ASN A 355 17.02 -10.18 13.24
N VAL A 356 16.69 -11.36 13.76
CA VAL A 356 16.51 -11.55 15.20
C VAL A 356 17.91 -11.89 15.74
N GLU A 357 18.54 -10.90 16.37
CA GLU A 357 19.70 -11.16 17.24
C GLU A 357 19.14 -11.74 18.55
N CYS A 358 19.42 -13.02 18.79
CA CYS A 358 19.36 -13.61 20.11
C CYS A 358 20.75 -13.46 20.71
N ASP A 359 20.86 -12.69 21.80
CA ASP A 359 22.10 -12.57 22.57
C ASP A 359 22.08 -13.61 23.70
N ASP A 360 23.04 -14.52 23.58
CA ASP A 360 23.75 -15.36 24.54
C ASP A 360 23.00 -16.05 25.71
N ASP A 361 22.56 -17.29 25.45
CA ASP A 361 23.15 -18.45 26.14
C ASP A 361 22.80 -19.77 25.43
N ALA A 362 23.83 -20.60 25.22
CA ALA A 362 23.86 -21.92 24.54
C ALA A 362 23.92 -21.89 22.99
N GLY A 363 25.15 -21.88 22.49
CA GLY A 363 25.50 -21.74 21.07
C GLY A 363 25.22 -22.93 20.15
N VAL A 364 25.28 -22.63 18.85
CA VAL A 364 25.37 -23.62 17.75
C VAL A 364 26.39 -23.14 16.73
N THR A 365 27.38 -23.98 16.47
CA THR A 365 28.43 -23.80 15.45
C THR A 365 27.86 -24.07 14.04
N ILE A 366 28.10 -23.15 13.10
CA ILE A 366 27.70 -23.26 11.69
C ILE A 366 28.86 -23.86 10.87
N HIS A 367 28.61 -24.95 10.13
CA HIS A 367 29.48 -25.38 9.04
C HIS A 367 29.03 -24.71 7.73
N THR A 368 29.74 -23.67 7.32
CA THR A 368 29.56 -23.01 6.01
C THR A 368 30.17 -23.83 4.88
N ALA A 369 29.38 -24.14 3.85
CA ALA A 369 29.89 -24.37 2.50
C ALA A 369 29.48 -23.18 1.61
N ARG A 370 30.48 -22.49 1.06
CA ARG A 370 30.39 -21.23 0.31
C ARG A 370 30.35 -21.55 -1.19
N ALA A 371 29.31 -21.14 -1.90
CA ALA A 371 29.31 -21.06 -3.37
C ALA A 371 28.70 -19.71 -3.81
N GLN A 372 29.34 -19.08 -4.79
CA GLN A 372 29.17 -17.68 -5.21
C GLN A 372 27.83 -17.41 -5.92
N LEU A 373 27.06 -16.44 -5.38
CA LEU A 373 26.01 -15.51 -5.88
C LEU A 373 25.37 -15.73 -7.27
N PRO A 374 24.04 -15.52 -7.48
CA PRO A 374 23.25 -14.34 -7.05
C PRO A 374 21.98 -14.69 -6.25
N THR A 375 21.76 -13.97 -5.16
CA THR A 375 21.08 -14.45 -3.94
C THR A 375 19.58 -14.78 -4.09
N GLY A 376 19.28 -16.07 -4.31
CA GLY A 376 18.02 -16.72 -3.97
C GLY A 376 17.93 -17.06 -2.48
N LEU A 377 16.72 -17.01 -1.91
CA LEU A 377 16.48 -17.22 -0.49
C LEU A 377 16.12 -18.69 -0.19
N LEU A 378 16.95 -19.33 0.63
CA LEU A 378 16.73 -20.62 1.29
C LEU A 378 15.88 -20.40 2.57
N VAL A 379 14.88 -21.24 2.83
CA VAL A 379 14.20 -21.28 4.14
C VAL A 379 14.11 -22.71 4.66
N GLU A 380 14.79 -22.94 5.78
CA GLU A 380 14.76 -24.17 6.56
C GLU A 380 13.70 -24.09 7.67
N ARG A 381 13.11 -25.23 8.03
CA ARG A 381 11.96 -25.33 8.94
C ARG A 381 12.43 -25.60 10.37
N VAL A 382 12.21 -24.68 11.31
CA VAL A 382 12.39 -24.96 12.74
C VAL A 382 11.09 -25.54 13.32
N ARG A 383 11.12 -26.80 13.76
CA ARG A 383 10.14 -27.37 14.69
C ARG A 383 10.65 -27.07 16.10
N ASP A 384 10.04 -26.13 16.82
CA ASP A 384 9.22 -26.45 18.00
C ASP A 384 8.58 -25.17 18.59
N ARG A 385 7.37 -25.35 19.15
CA ARG A 385 6.53 -24.45 19.97
C ARG A 385 6.32 -22.98 19.54
N THR A 386 5.06 -22.75 19.11
CA THR A 386 4.36 -21.45 19.06
C THR A 386 5.11 -20.29 18.41
N ASP A 387 5.18 -20.29 17.09
CA ASP A 387 4.84 -19.12 16.24
C ASP A 387 4.85 -19.56 14.77
N LEU A 388 3.85 -19.12 14.01
CA LEU A 388 3.63 -19.58 12.64
C LEU A 388 4.41 -18.67 11.67
N ALA A 389 5.52 -19.17 11.11
CA ALA A 389 6.22 -18.50 10.02
C ALA A 389 5.41 -18.63 8.71
N VAL A 390 5.03 -17.50 8.11
CA VAL A 390 4.51 -17.45 6.73
C VAL A 390 5.66 -17.07 5.80
N VAL A 391 6.09 -18.02 4.98
CA VAL A 391 7.17 -17.85 4.00
C VAL A 391 6.53 -17.67 2.62
N PHE A 392 6.82 -16.56 1.95
CA PHE A 392 6.49 -16.38 0.54
C PHE A 392 7.71 -16.78 -0.31
N VAL A 393 7.55 -17.82 -1.13
CA VAL A 393 8.53 -18.19 -2.16
C VAL A 393 8.08 -17.53 -3.46
N THR A 394 8.89 -16.62 -3.99
CA THR A 394 8.69 -16.06 -5.33
C THR A 394 9.33 -16.98 -6.36
N ASP A 395 8.53 -17.47 -7.30
CA ASP A 395 9.00 -18.24 -8.46
C ASP A 395 9.91 -17.37 -9.36
N LEU A 396 11.01 -17.92 -9.84
CA LEU A 396 11.87 -17.31 -10.88
C LEU A 396 11.64 -18.10 -12.18
N PRO A 397 11.41 -17.45 -13.33
CA PRO A 397 11.15 -18.17 -14.58
C PRO A 397 12.39 -18.99 -14.98
N GLY A 398 12.24 -20.31 -15.08
CA GLY A 398 13.28 -21.24 -15.58
C GLY A 398 13.60 -22.46 -14.70
N CYS A 399 12.95 -22.67 -13.56
CA CYS A 399 13.24 -23.82 -12.68
C CYS A 399 12.09 -24.84 -12.65
N GLU A 400 12.34 -26.05 -13.16
CA GLU A 400 11.51 -27.23 -12.84
C GLU A 400 11.78 -27.69 -11.40
N ILE A 401 10.72 -27.84 -10.61
CA ILE A 401 10.80 -28.40 -9.25
C ILE A 401 10.44 -29.88 -9.32
N THR A 402 11.44 -30.76 -9.27
CA THR A 402 11.24 -32.20 -9.08
C THR A 402 11.17 -32.51 -7.58
N LEU A 403 10.02 -33.00 -7.10
CA LEU A 403 9.90 -33.50 -5.72
C LEU A 403 10.43 -34.93 -5.65
N SER A 404 11.65 -35.10 -5.15
CA SER A 404 12.18 -36.41 -4.77
C SER A 404 11.65 -36.78 -3.38
N THR A 405 10.82 -37.82 -3.31
CA THR A 405 10.41 -38.47 -2.07
C THR A 405 11.52 -39.40 -1.59
N ALA A 406 12.13 -39.06 -0.45
CA ALA A 406 12.95 -40.00 0.31
C ALA A 406 12.59 -39.94 1.80
N GLN A 407 12.36 -41.14 2.34
CA GLN A 407 12.23 -41.52 3.76
C GLN A 407 10.88 -41.31 4.45
N SER A 408 10.00 -42.25 4.12
CA SER A 408 9.15 -42.98 5.05
C SER A 408 9.92 -43.61 6.22
N ALA A 409 9.48 -43.38 7.45
CA ALA A 409 9.32 -44.41 8.47
C ALA A 409 8.59 -43.80 9.70
N GLU A 410 7.63 -44.56 10.21
CA GLU A 410 6.84 -44.30 11.41
C GLU A 410 5.78 -43.20 11.26
N TRP A 411 4.52 -43.62 11.19
CA TRP A 411 3.44 -43.35 12.13
C TRP A 411 2.20 -44.03 11.50
N GLY A 412 1.74 -45.10 12.14
CA GLY A 412 0.87 -46.12 11.58
C GLY A 412 -0.58 -45.69 11.30
N ALA A 413 -1.08 -46.24 10.21
CA ALA A 413 -2.43 -46.75 9.94
C ALA A 413 -3.65 -46.14 10.67
N ALA A 414 -4.52 -45.52 9.87
CA ALA A 414 -5.94 -45.88 9.82
C ALA A 414 -6.50 -45.50 8.44
N LEU A 415 -6.41 -46.44 7.51
CA LEU A 415 -7.21 -46.49 6.28
C LEU A 415 -8.66 -46.82 6.66
N VAL A 416 -9.60 -46.01 6.20
CA VAL A 416 -10.95 -46.50 5.86
C VAL A 416 -11.23 -46.01 4.45
N GLU A 417 -11.14 -46.94 3.52
CA GLU A 417 -11.68 -46.83 2.16
C GLU A 417 -13.20 -46.71 2.20
N LEU A 418 -13.78 -46.10 1.15
CA LEU A 418 -14.89 -46.64 0.33
C LEU A 418 -15.47 -45.51 -0.56
N PRO A 419 -16.18 -45.84 -1.67
CA PRO A 419 -15.63 -45.95 -3.02
C PRO A 419 -16.13 -44.83 -3.95
N ALA A 420 -15.42 -44.59 -5.07
CA ALA A 420 -15.96 -43.83 -6.21
C ALA A 420 -17.04 -44.67 -6.93
N PRO A 421 -18.03 -44.06 -7.62
CA PRO A 421 -17.81 -43.08 -8.69
C PRO A 421 -17.97 -41.62 -8.30
#